data_AF-A0A1X9T2G5-F1
#
_entry.id   AF-A0A1X9T2G5-F1
#
_cell.length_a   1.000
_cell.length_b   1.000
_cell.length_c   1.000
_cell.angle_alpha   90.00
_cell.angle_beta   90.00
_cell.angle_gamma   90.00
#
_symmetry.space_group_name_H-M   'P 1'
#
loop_
_entity.id
_entity.type
_entity.pdbx_description
1 polymer ?
#
loop_
_entity_poly.entity_id
_entity_poly.type
_entity_poly.pdbx_seq_one_letter_code
_entity_poly.pdbx_strand_id
1 'polypeptide(L)'
;MEKYSRRSAKAKIKAICESQDKSIEVLSNKILEWKEEYLKGNIGKPYKTKTDVVNMVTEDIADELAISILFTTILLGKTTFQSYIGHVASQINLEIESFRKAQLAAWVLAYCDGGAYNIIAPAIGSMMNYSVEPKISLSIEDSQELARCFFLPPSKDKLNDWTNPYNGGYSFERSYAILGDSFNKHDYPIDLNTLNILQSVKYKLTNNVDTPQKLDEEASDDRVVQFALAEIQTRKVLKEYRDDEFSFMWKFDKRGRVYSCGYDINVQGDSYRKASLEFAKEEIVNESGMRWLKIDIANHYGLDKELWEDRVKFVDENDSILEALADKADEPLLYIQAVEAYRKAQRGLPTGYIVRLDATASGPQIMNTLFRDIEGMKYLNVLGDDTRYDLYTLVAKMMYENTKDSQIWRDLNNDFAKVRKIVKKPIMTSFYNSTSKPKEIFGENTIELQEFYKALKRYCEGALAVQDTINACWSNSKDVNIWTLPDGHTAYCPVSKVLESKIEIPEKGMKITYTHTVQKANFAESRSLCPNLVHSLDGYICREIVKRLHSKGIEVSPIHDSFGVHPNNCDELRKVYRELLAEIYEEDTLTNLLKEITGSDINVDIPAANEDIAQAIRDNVNGYYIC
;
A
#
# COMPACT_ATOMS: atom_id res chain seq x y z
N MET A 1 -19.56 14.93 -6.82
CA MET A 1 -18.31 14.22 -7.21
C MET A 1 -18.12 14.01 -8.72
N GLU A 2 -19.18 13.95 -9.55
CA GLU A 2 -19.10 13.60 -10.99
C GLU A 2 -18.17 14.45 -11.87
N LYS A 3 -17.96 15.74 -11.52
CA LYS A 3 -17.01 16.62 -12.22
C LYS A 3 -15.57 16.12 -12.20
N TYR A 4 -15.22 15.25 -11.24
CA TYR A 4 -13.90 14.63 -11.12
C TYR A 4 -13.75 13.29 -11.86
N SER A 5 -14.78 12.85 -12.59
CA SER A 5 -14.69 11.61 -13.36
C SER A 5 -13.63 11.69 -14.47
N ARG A 6 -13.02 10.56 -14.84
CA ARG A 6 -12.13 10.49 -16.03
C ARG A 6 -12.80 11.00 -17.31
N ARG A 7 -14.12 10.79 -17.44
CA ARG A 7 -14.91 11.30 -18.57
C ARG A 7 -14.93 12.83 -18.59
N SER A 8 -15.21 13.45 -17.45
CA SER A 8 -15.19 14.91 -17.29
C SER A 8 -13.80 15.48 -17.52
N ALA A 9 -12.75 14.83 -17.00
CA ALA A 9 -11.36 15.21 -17.24
C ALA A 9 -11.00 15.19 -18.74
N LYS A 10 -11.35 14.12 -19.45
CA LYS A 10 -11.16 14.01 -20.90
C LYS A 10 -11.91 15.10 -21.67
N ALA A 11 -13.16 15.39 -21.29
CA ALA A 11 -13.96 16.43 -21.94
C ALA A 11 -13.36 17.84 -21.72
N LYS A 12 -12.88 18.13 -20.51
CA LYS A 12 -12.21 19.41 -20.20
C LYS A 12 -10.91 19.56 -20.99
N ILE A 13 -10.09 18.51 -21.02
CA ILE A 13 -8.85 18.48 -21.81
C ILE A 13 -9.14 18.71 -23.29
N LYS A 14 -10.17 18.05 -23.84
CA LYS A 14 -10.61 18.27 -25.21
C LYS A 14 -10.89 19.75 -25.49
N ALA A 15 -11.67 20.41 -24.64
CA ALA A 15 -11.98 21.83 -24.79
C ALA A 15 -10.72 22.73 -24.73
N ILE A 16 -9.77 22.43 -23.83
CA ILE A 16 -8.50 23.15 -23.72
C ILE A 16 -7.68 22.99 -25.02
N CYS A 17 -7.59 21.78 -25.55
CA CYS A 17 -6.87 21.52 -26.80
C CYS A 17 -7.51 22.24 -27.99
N GLU A 18 -8.84 22.24 -28.08
CA GLU A 18 -9.58 22.98 -29.12
C GLU A 18 -9.32 24.50 -29.03
N SER A 19 -9.23 25.06 -27.82
CA SER A 19 -8.95 26.50 -27.63
C SER A 19 -7.54 26.96 -28.01
N GLN A 20 -6.58 26.03 -28.12
CA GLN A 20 -5.17 26.32 -28.43
C GLN A 20 -4.79 25.93 -29.86
N ASP A 21 -5.77 25.79 -30.76
CA ASP A 21 -5.59 25.31 -32.15
C ASP A 21 -4.89 23.94 -32.23
N LYS A 22 -5.07 23.09 -31.20
CA LYS A 22 -4.58 21.71 -31.13
C LYS A 22 -5.76 20.72 -31.17
N SER A 23 -6.70 20.92 -32.10
CA SER A 23 -7.95 20.16 -32.15
C SER A 23 -7.72 18.66 -32.42
N ILE A 24 -8.65 17.83 -31.92
CA ILE A 24 -8.64 16.37 -32.11
C ILE A 24 -8.69 16.02 -33.60
N GLU A 25 -9.51 16.72 -34.37
CA GLU A 25 -9.69 16.47 -35.81
C GLU A 25 -8.37 16.61 -36.59
N VAL A 26 -7.55 17.62 -36.29
CA VAL A 26 -6.25 17.81 -36.94
C VAL A 26 -5.31 16.63 -36.67
N LEU A 27 -5.26 16.16 -35.42
CA LEU A 27 -4.44 15.01 -35.05
C LEU A 27 -4.99 13.71 -35.64
N SER A 28 -6.30 13.49 -35.59
CA SER A 28 -6.97 12.31 -36.14
C SER A 28 -6.72 12.19 -37.64
N ASN A 29 -6.91 13.27 -38.40
CA ASN A 29 -6.60 13.32 -39.82
C ASN A 29 -5.12 13.01 -40.10
N LYS A 30 -4.20 13.51 -39.27
CA LYS A 30 -2.78 13.19 -39.39
C LYS A 30 -2.47 11.72 -39.09
N ILE A 31 -3.23 11.07 -38.21
CA ILE A 31 -3.12 9.62 -37.93
C ILE A 31 -3.66 8.81 -39.11
N LEU A 32 -4.75 9.23 -39.73
CA LEU A 32 -5.28 8.59 -40.94
C LEU A 32 -4.33 8.77 -42.13
N GLU A 33 -3.73 9.94 -42.28
CA GLU A 33 -2.67 10.20 -43.26
C GLU A 33 -1.47 9.27 -43.04
N TRP A 34 -1.00 9.14 -41.79
CA TRP A 34 0.04 8.17 -41.43
C TRP A 34 -0.27 6.75 -41.90
N LYS A 35 -1.51 6.30 -41.64
CA LYS A 35 -1.98 4.97 -42.06
C LYS A 35 -1.88 4.81 -43.58
N GLU A 36 -2.39 5.78 -44.35
CA GLU A 36 -2.34 5.73 -45.80
C GLU A 36 -0.90 5.73 -46.34
N GLU A 37 -0.07 6.64 -45.85
CA GLU A 37 1.32 6.79 -46.30
C GLU A 37 2.17 5.56 -45.98
N TYR A 38 1.91 4.89 -44.84
CA TYR A 38 2.51 3.60 -44.54
C TYR A 38 2.05 2.51 -45.50
N LEU A 39 0.74 2.39 -45.78
CA LEU A 39 0.19 1.37 -46.67
C LEU A 39 0.65 1.55 -48.13
N LYS A 40 0.87 2.79 -48.57
CA LYS A 40 1.48 3.12 -49.88
C LYS A 40 2.97 2.79 -49.95
N GLY A 41 3.63 2.53 -48.81
CA GLY A 41 5.06 2.26 -48.72
C GLY A 41 5.94 3.52 -48.70
N ASN A 42 5.36 4.70 -48.44
CA ASN A 42 6.09 5.96 -48.34
C ASN A 42 6.81 6.10 -46.99
N ILE A 43 6.37 5.35 -45.96
CA ILE A 43 6.95 5.35 -44.61
C ILE A 43 7.55 3.98 -44.30
N GLY A 44 8.82 3.81 -44.66
CA GLY A 44 9.52 2.52 -44.49
C GLY A 44 8.87 1.40 -45.32
N LYS A 45 9.38 0.17 -45.14
CA LYS A 45 8.89 -0.99 -45.90
C LYS A 45 7.70 -1.65 -45.18
N PRO A 46 6.53 -1.82 -45.84
CA PRO A 46 5.43 -2.59 -45.27
C PRO A 46 5.83 -4.04 -44.97
N TYR A 47 5.43 -4.54 -43.80
CA TYR A 47 5.64 -5.93 -43.41
C TYR A 47 4.45 -6.42 -42.59
N LYS A 48 4.11 -7.70 -42.76
CA LYS A 48 2.86 -8.31 -42.29
C LYS A 48 2.44 -7.85 -40.89
N THR A 49 3.32 -8.02 -39.90
CA THR A 49 2.96 -7.73 -38.50
C THR A 49 2.66 -6.27 -38.19
N LYS A 50 3.31 -5.29 -38.84
CA LYS A 50 2.95 -3.87 -38.70
C LYS A 50 1.73 -3.53 -39.54
N THR A 51 1.62 -4.07 -40.76
CA THR A 51 0.44 -3.90 -41.62
C THR A 51 -0.84 -4.38 -40.94
N ASP A 52 -0.80 -5.52 -40.25
CA ASP A 52 -1.94 -6.06 -39.51
C ASP A 52 -2.42 -5.07 -38.42
N VAL A 53 -1.50 -4.45 -37.67
CA VAL A 53 -1.83 -3.45 -36.64
C VAL A 53 -2.32 -2.14 -37.26
N VAL A 54 -1.69 -1.66 -38.34
CA VAL A 54 -2.08 -0.42 -39.03
C VAL A 54 -3.50 -0.53 -39.61
N ASN A 55 -3.86 -1.71 -40.14
CA ASN A 55 -5.19 -1.95 -40.68
C ASN A 55 -6.29 -1.91 -39.60
N MET A 56 -5.96 -2.17 -38.34
CA MET A 56 -6.91 -2.05 -37.22
C MET A 56 -7.26 -0.59 -36.92
N VAL A 57 -6.47 0.40 -37.34
CA VAL A 57 -6.73 1.82 -37.07
C VAL A 57 -7.85 2.33 -37.98
N THR A 58 -9.09 2.31 -37.49
CA THR A 58 -10.26 2.96 -38.12
C THR A 58 -10.28 4.46 -37.83
N GLU A 59 -11.22 5.19 -38.42
CA GLU A 59 -11.47 6.61 -38.08
C GLU A 59 -11.75 6.79 -36.58
N ASP A 60 -12.62 5.96 -36.00
CA ASP A 60 -12.92 5.99 -34.57
C ASP A 60 -11.66 5.78 -33.71
N ILE A 61 -10.79 4.84 -34.11
CA ILE A 61 -9.54 4.57 -33.38
C ILE A 61 -8.54 5.72 -33.56
N ALA A 62 -8.50 6.38 -34.71
CA ALA A 62 -7.68 7.56 -34.93
C ALA A 62 -8.11 8.71 -34.00
N ASP A 63 -9.41 8.93 -33.84
CA ASP A 63 -9.97 9.89 -32.88
C ASP A 63 -9.59 9.54 -31.43
N GLU A 64 -9.73 8.28 -31.03
CA GLU A 64 -9.34 7.80 -29.70
C GLU A 64 -7.83 7.99 -29.43
N LEU A 65 -6.99 7.71 -30.42
CA LEU A 65 -5.55 7.92 -30.35
C LEU A 65 -5.21 9.40 -30.24
N ALA A 66 -5.85 10.27 -31.04
CA ALA A 66 -5.66 11.71 -30.98
C ALA A 66 -6.00 12.26 -29.58
N ILE A 67 -7.14 11.84 -29.01
CA ILE A 67 -7.53 12.18 -27.63
C ILE A 67 -6.46 11.68 -26.64
N SER A 68 -6.02 10.43 -26.77
CA SER A 68 -5.03 9.83 -25.86
C SER A 68 -3.69 10.54 -25.89
N ILE A 69 -3.25 11.01 -27.07
CA ILE A 69 -2.02 11.77 -27.27
C ILE A 69 -2.10 13.14 -26.60
N LEU A 70 -3.18 13.89 -26.85
CA LEU A 70 -3.41 15.20 -26.24
C LEU A 70 -3.47 15.09 -24.72
N PHE A 71 -4.23 14.11 -24.23
CA PHE A 71 -4.34 13.80 -22.81
C PHE A 71 -2.99 13.47 -22.18
N THR A 72 -2.18 12.64 -22.85
CA THR A 72 -0.82 12.28 -22.39
C THR A 72 0.10 13.49 -22.35
N THR A 73 0.02 14.36 -23.37
CA THR A 73 0.86 15.54 -23.50
C THR A 73 0.62 16.51 -22.35
N ILE A 74 -0.65 16.72 -22.01
CA ILE A 74 -1.07 17.56 -20.90
C ILE A 74 -0.66 16.94 -19.55
N LEU A 75 -0.93 15.64 -19.37
CA LEU A 75 -0.74 14.99 -18.07
C LEU A 75 0.73 14.82 -17.70
N LEU A 76 1.54 14.30 -18.63
CA LEU A 76 2.94 13.98 -18.35
C LEU A 76 3.85 15.20 -18.50
N GLY A 77 3.42 16.24 -19.23
CA GLY A 77 4.25 17.39 -19.53
C GLY A 77 5.57 17.00 -20.20
N LYS A 78 6.67 17.63 -19.79
CA LYS A 78 8.01 17.32 -20.29
C LYS A 78 8.57 16.05 -19.64
N THR A 79 8.79 15.00 -20.43
CA THR A 79 9.38 13.74 -19.94
C THR A 79 10.03 12.94 -21.08
N THR A 80 10.35 11.67 -20.85
CA THR A 80 10.93 10.75 -21.86
C THR A 80 9.88 10.31 -22.88
N PHE A 81 10.35 10.04 -24.11
CA PHE A 81 9.49 9.51 -25.18
C PHE A 81 8.90 8.15 -24.83
N GLN A 82 9.65 7.30 -24.12
CA GLN A 82 9.15 6.01 -23.63
C GLN A 82 7.97 6.16 -22.65
N SER A 83 7.96 7.20 -21.81
CA SER A 83 6.83 7.46 -20.90
C SER A 83 5.58 7.85 -21.67
N TYR A 84 5.70 8.67 -22.73
CA TYR A 84 4.59 8.98 -23.62
C TYR A 84 4.05 7.73 -24.31
N ILE A 85 4.93 6.87 -24.83
CA ILE A 85 4.55 5.61 -25.47
C ILE A 85 3.74 4.74 -24.51
N GLY A 86 4.24 4.51 -23.30
CA GLY A 86 3.57 3.66 -22.31
C GLY A 86 2.19 4.20 -21.93
N HIS A 87 2.08 5.52 -21.72
CA HIS A 87 0.82 6.14 -21.33
C HIS A 87 -0.22 6.17 -22.45
N VAL A 88 0.17 6.47 -23.70
CA VAL A 88 -0.73 6.35 -24.86
C VAL A 88 -1.14 4.89 -25.07
N ALA A 89 -0.20 3.95 -25.03
CA ALA A 89 -0.47 2.52 -25.21
C ALA A 89 -1.47 1.97 -24.18
N SER A 90 -1.42 2.44 -22.93
CA SER A 90 -2.34 2.04 -21.87
C SER A 90 -3.79 2.45 -22.12
N GLN A 91 -4.01 3.44 -23.00
CA GLN A 91 -5.33 3.97 -23.35
C GLN A 91 -5.91 3.37 -24.63
N ILE A 92 -5.12 2.60 -25.39
CA ILE A 92 -5.55 1.98 -26.65
C ILE A 92 -6.53 0.84 -26.37
N ASN A 93 -7.76 1.00 -26.84
CA ASN A 93 -8.85 0.04 -26.68
C ASN A 93 -8.89 -1.00 -27.82
N LEU A 94 -7.74 -1.62 -28.10
CA LEU A 94 -7.61 -2.74 -29.05
C LEU A 94 -7.35 -4.05 -28.33
N GLU A 95 -7.95 -5.14 -28.79
CA GLU A 95 -7.69 -6.50 -28.28
C GLU A 95 -6.43 -7.10 -28.92
N ILE A 96 -5.28 -6.50 -28.62
CA ILE A 96 -3.95 -6.94 -29.07
C ILE A 96 -2.95 -6.93 -27.91
N GLU A 97 -1.84 -7.65 -28.05
CA GLU A 97 -0.78 -7.72 -27.04
C GLU A 97 -0.28 -6.33 -26.62
N SER A 98 0.04 -6.14 -25.33
CA SER A 98 0.49 -4.86 -24.77
C SER A 98 1.70 -4.26 -25.50
N PHE A 99 2.66 -5.10 -25.90
CA PHE A 99 3.81 -4.63 -26.67
C PHE A 99 3.40 -4.11 -28.07
N ARG A 100 2.36 -4.68 -28.70
CA ARG A 100 1.82 -4.18 -29.97
C ARG A 100 1.14 -2.82 -29.81
N LYS A 101 0.45 -2.58 -28.69
CA LYS A 101 -0.07 -1.25 -28.34
C LYS A 101 1.04 -0.23 -28.19
N ALA A 102 2.15 -0.60 -27.53
CA ALA A 102 3.33 0.26 -27.41
C ALA A 102 3.96 0.57 -28.77
N GLN A 103 4.04 -0.41 -29.68
CA GLN A 103 4.51 -0.17 -31.05
C GLN A 103 3.61 0.80 -31.80
N LEU A 104 2.28 0.60 -31.78
CA LEU A 104 1.31 1.50 -32.40
C LEU A 104 1.43 2.93 -31.85
N ALA A 105 1.48 3.07 -30.52
CA ALA A 105 1.68 4.36 -29.87
C ALA A 105 2.98 5.04 -30.32
N ALA A 106 4.09 4.30 -30.38
CA ALA A 106 5.38 4.83 -30.80
C ALA A 106 5.38 5.33 -32.26
N TRP A 107 4.79 4.56 -33.19
CA TRP A 107 4.70 4.97 -34.60
C TRP A 107 3.86 6.23 -34.77
N VAL A 108 2.66 6.22 -34.18
CA VAL A 108 1.73 7.34 -34.28
C VAL A 108 2.32 8.59 -33.62
N LEU A 109 2.91 8.47 -32.43
CA LEU A 109 3.52 9.59 -31.75
C LEU A 109 4.69 10.19 -32.55
N ALA A 110 5.50 9.35 -33.20
CA ALA A 110 6.62 9.81 -34.01
C ALA A 110 6.15 10.54 -35.28
N TYR A 111 5.09 10.06 -35.93
CA TYR A 111 4.50 10.73 -37.09
C TYR A 111 3.81 12.04 -36.71
N CYS A 112 3.13 12.07 -35.56
CA CYS A 112 2.43 13.24 -35.06
C CYS A 112 3.36 14.33 -34.51
N ASP A 113 4.67 14.07 -34.43
CA ASP A 113 5.67 15.05 -33.99
C ASP A 113 5.53 16.42 -34.67
N GLY A 114 5.84 17.47 -33.91
CA GLY A 114 5.67 18.87 -34.31
C GLY A 114 4.27 19.43 -34.07
N GLY A 115 3.27 18.59 -33.81
CA GLY A 115 1.88 18.98 -33.56
C GLY A 115 1.64 19.56 -32.16
N ALA A 116 1.14 18.71 -31.26
CA ALA A 116 0.87 19.05 -29.85
C ALA A 116 2.13 19.04 -28.96
N TYR A 117 3.24 18.49 -29.46
CA TYR A 117 4.52 18.36 -28.77
C TYR A 117 5.66 18.30 -29.79
N ASN A 118 6.90 18.38 -29.31
CA ASN A 118 8.11 18.08 -30.07
C ASN A 118 8.86 16.92 -29.43
N ILE A 119 9.35 15.99 -30.24
CA ILE A 119 10.31 14.96 -29.85
C ILE A 119 11.71 15.54 -30.01
N ILE A 120 12.44 15.63 -28.90
CA ILE A 120 13.78 16.17 -28.84
C ILE A 120 14.77 15.02 -28.79
N ALA A 121 15.67 14.99 -29.78
CA ALA A 121 16.76 14.03 -29.83
C ALA A 121 17.77 14.30 -28.70
N PRO A 122 18.36 13.25 -28.11
CA PRO A 122 19.43 13.42 -27.14
C PRO A 122 20.65 14.09 -27.78
N ALA A 123 21.44 14.82 -26.98
CA ALA A 123 22.68 15.41 -27.45
C ALA A 123 23.62 14.32 -27.99
N ILE A 124 24.32 14.61 -29.09
CA ILE A 124 25.24 13.68 -29.76
C ILE A 124 26.29 13.22 -28.73
N GLY A 125 26.39 11.90 -28.51
CA GLY A 125 27.30 11.29 -27.54
C GLY A 125 26.78 11.15 -26.11
N SER A 126 25.55 11.63 -25.81
CA SER A 126 24.93 11.41 -24.51
C SER A 126 24.28 10.03 -24.40
N MET A 127 24.27 9.47 -23.18
CA MET A 127 23.51 8.24 -22.85
C MET A 127 22.00 8.52 -22.63
N MET A 128 21.51 9.71 -22.95
CA MET A 128 20.12 10.11 -22.66
C MET A 128 19.14 9.59 -23.70
N ASN A 129 17.90 9.35 -23.26
CA ASN A 129 16.77 8.98 -24.12
C ASN A 129 16.20 10.20 -24.86
N TYR A 130 15.44 9.95 -25.93
CA TYR A 130 14.57 10.97 -26.53
C TYR A 130 13.65 11.55 -25.48
N SER A 131 13.46 12.87 -25.50
CA SER A 131 12.51 13.57 -24.63
C SER A 131 11.38 14.18 -25.44
N VAL A 132 10.28 14.48 -24.77
CA VAL A 132 9.12 15.13 -25.36
C VAL A 132 8.90 16.46 -24.68
N GLU A 133 8.79 17.52 -25.47
CA GLU A 133 8.48 18.88 -25.03
C GLU A 133 7.02 19.20 -25.43
N PRO A 134 6.10 19.35 -24.46
CA PRO A 134 4.71 19.69 -24.77
C PRO A 134 4.61 21.10 -25.35
N LYS A 135 3.74 21.29 -26.36
CA LYS A 135 3.34 22.62 -26.87
C LYS A 135 1.99 23.07 -26.32
N ILE A 136 1.38 22.26 -25.45
CA ILE A 136 0.14 22.57 -24.77
C ILE A 136 0.50 23.05 -23.36
N SER A 137 -0.11 24.15 -22.95
CA SER A 137 0.03 24.66 -21.58
C SER A 137 -1.31 24.60 -20.84
N LEU A 138 -1.24 24.29 -19.55
CA LEU A 138 -2.39 24.40 -18.66
C LEU A 138 -2.27 25.67 -17.83
N SER A 139 -3.41 26.29 -17.53
CA SER A 139 -3.47 27.22 -16.40
C SER A 139 -3.18 26.47 -15.09
N ILE A 140 -2.74 27.21 -14.06
CA ILE A 140 -2.52 26.63 -12.73
C ILE A 140 -3.81 25.98 -12.20
N GLU A 141 -4.95 26.62 -12.44
CA GLU A 141 -6.27 26.15 -12.01
C GLU A 141 -6.67 24.84 -12.70
N ASP A 142 -6.46 24.76 -14.02
CA ASP A 142 -6.77 23.53 -14.79
C ASP A 142 -5.87 22.36 -14.38
N SER A 143 -4.58 22.64 -14.12
CA SER A 143 -3.64 21.62 -13.64
C SER A 143 -4.06 21.05 -12.29
N GLN A 144 -4.45 21.92 -11.35
CA GLN A 144 -4.95 21.50 -10.04
C GLN A 144 -6.25 20.71 -10.14
N GLU A 145 -7.18 21.13 -11.00
CA GLU A 145 -8.44 20.40 -11.17
C GLU A 145 -8.23 19.03 -11.82
N LEU A 146 -7.35 18.94 -12.82
CA LEU A 146 -7.03 17.66 -13.45
C LEU A 146 -6.35 16.69 -12.49
N ALA A 147 -5.45 17.16 -11.62
CA ALA A 147 -4.84 16.32 -10.60
C ALA A 147 -5.89 15.60 -9.71
N ARG A 148 -6.98 16.28 -9.35
CA ARG A 148 -8.10 15.70 -8.56
C ARG A 148 -8.86 14.59 -9.30
N CYS A 149 -8.81 14.56 -10.63
CA CYS A 149 -9.44 13.50 -11.41
C CYS A 149 -8.64 12.18 -11.40
N PHE A 150 -7.35 12.24 -11.06
CA PHE A 150 -6.49 11.05 -10.91
C PHE A 150 -6.44 10.55 -9.48
N PHE A 151 -6.61 11.44 -8.52
CA PHE A 151 -6.61 11.16 -7.10
C PHE A 151 -7.96 11.59 -6.52
N LEU A 152 -8.95 10.71 -6.64
CA LEU A 152 -10.30 11.01 -6.16
C LEU A 152 -10.31 11.14 -4.63
N PRO A 153 -10.85 12.23 -4.07
CA PRO A 153 -10.98 12.39 -2.63
C PRO A 153 -12.08 11.47 -2.08
N PRO A 154 -12.18 11.27 -0.76
CA PRO A 154 -13.24 10.47 -0.16
C PRO A 154 -14.64 10.95 -0.55
N SER A 155 -15.61 10.06 -0.50
CA SER A 155 -16.97 10.36 -0.95
C SER A 155 -17.83 10.92 0.19
N LYS A 156 -18.39 12.11 -0.03
CA LYS A 156 -19.49 12.65 0.79
C LYS A 156 -20.80 11.88 0.52
N ASP A 157 -20.98 11.48 -0.74
CA ASP A 157 -22.12 10.68 -1.19
C ASP A 157 -21.97 9.21 -0.78
N LYS A 158 -23.09 8.47 -0.75
CA LYS A 158 -23.07 7.02 -0.56
C LYS A 158 -22.30 6.34 -1.70
N LEU A 159 -21.35 5.47 -1.35
CA LEU A 159 -20.63 4.62 -2.29
C LEU A 159 -21.50 3.43 -2.71
N ASN A 160 -21.33 2.97 -3.95
CA ASN A 160 -21.94 1.76 -4.45
C ASN A 160 -21.30 0.54 -3.77
N ASP A 161 -22.16 -0.39 -3.34
CA ASP A 161 -21.72 -1.67 -2.83
C ASP A 161 -21.07 -2.50 -3.94
N TRP A 162 -20.01 -3.21 -3.59
CA TRP A 162 -19.39 -4.24 -4.39
C TRP A 162 -20.28 -5.48 -4.40
N THR A 163 -21.01 -5.69 -5.50
CA THR A 163 -21.79 -6.91 -5.74
C THR A 163 -21.06 -7.91 -6.62
N ASN A 164 -20.01 -7.46 -7.29
CA ASN A 164 -19.05 -8.24 -8.06
C ASN A 164 -17.70 -7.48 -8.04
N PRO A 165 -16.59 -8.08 -8.50
CA PRO A 165 -15.28 -7.42 -8.51
C PRO A 165 -15.22 -6.12 -9.33
N TYR A 166 -16.23 -5.83 -10.17
CA TYR A 166 -16.33 -4.63 -10.98
C TYR A 166 -17.43 -3.69 -10.48
N ASN A 167 -17.25 -2.39 -10.74
CA ASN A 167 -18.28 -1.35 -10.63
C ASN A 167 -18.81 -1.04 -9.21
N GLY A 168 -18.09 -1.40 -8.15
CA GLY A 168 -18.32 -0.86 -6.80
C GLY A 168 -17.58 0.47 -6.55
N GLY A 169 -17.86 1.09 -5.41
CA GLY A 169 -17.25 2.35 -5.00
C GLY A 169 -17.93 3.59 -5.60
N TYR A 170 -17.20 4.42 -6.36
CA TYR A 170 -17.74 5.67 -6.89
C TYR A 170 -18.80 5.43 -7.97
N SER A 171 -19.95 6.09 -7.87
CA SER A 171 -21.09 5.90 -8.80
C SER A 171 -20.82 6.36 -10.24
N PHE A 172 -19.86 7.26 -10.42
CA PHE A 172 -19.52 7.88 -11.71
C PHE A 172 -18.26 7.29 -12.38
N GLU A 173 -17.61 6.30 -11.77
CA GLU A 173 -16.41 5.66 -12.34
C GLU A 173 -16.49 4.13 -12.24
N ARG A 174 -16.08 3.45 -13.31
CA ARG A 174 -15.87 2.00 -13.26
C ARG A 174 -14.58 1.69 -12.51
N SER A 175 -14.69 0.97 -11.40
CA SER A 175 -13.55 0.48 -10.63
C SER A 175 -13.50 -1.04 -10.59
N TYR A 176 -12.30 -1.55 -10.31
CA TYR A 176 -12.08 -2.95 -9.96
C TYR A 176 -11.71 -3.04 -8.49
N ALA A 177 -12.17 -4.09 -7.81
CA ALA A 177 -12.03 -4.28 -6.37
C ALA A 177 -10.58 -4.53 -5.94
N ILE A 178 -9.71 -4.94 -6.87
CA ILE A 178 -8.28 -5.20 -6.61
C ILE A 178 -7.43 -4.10 -7.27
N LEU A 179 -6.46 -3.59 -6.52
CA LEU A 179 -5.45 -2.64 -6.94
C LEU A 179 -4.41 -3.31 -7.86
N GLY A 180 -3.77 -2.49 -8.68
CA GLY A 180 -2.70 -2.91 -9.58
C GLY A 180 -3.11 -2.82 -11.04
N ASP A 181 -2.36 -3.51 -11.89
CA ASP A 181 -2.54 -3.48 -13.33
C ASP A 181 -3.52 -4.56 -13.81
N SER A 182 -3.58 -4.75 -15.13
CA SER A 182 -4.44 -5.76 -15.75
C SER A 182 -4.10 -7.19 -15.34
N PHE A 183 -2.86 -7.48 -14.92
CA PHE A 183 -2.48 -8.83 -14.51
C PHE A 183 -3.14 -9.23 -13.21
N ASN A 184 -3.51 -8.29 -12.34
CA ASN A 184 -4.17 -8.61 -11.08
C ASN A 184 -5.68 -8.92 -11.25
N LYS A 185 -6.24 -8.75 -12.45
CA LYS A 185 -7.66 -9.01 -12.71
C LYS A 185 -7.91 -10.50 -12.91
N HIS A 186 -8.88 -11.03 -12.18
CA HIS A 186 -9.30 -12.43 -12.26
C HIS A 186 -10.76 -12.62 -11.84
N ASP A 187 -11.30 -13.81 -12.10
CA ASP A 187 -12.68 -14.19 -11.78
C ASP A 187 -12.79 -15.09 -10.52
N TYR A 188 -11.67 -15.39 -9.85
CA TYR A 188 -11.70 -16.11 -8.57
C TYR A 188 -12.46 -15.34 -7.48
N PRO A 189 -13.12 -16.04 -6.54
CA PRO A 189 -13.84 -15.41 -5.44
C PRO A 189 -12.97 -14.49 -4.58
N ILE A 190 -13.55 -13.37 -4.15
CA ILE A 190 -12.94 -12.43 -3.21
C ILE A 190 -14.00 -11.97 -2.21
N ASP A 191 -13.60 -11.71 -0.97
CA ASP A 191 -14.49 -11.23 0.10
C ASP A 191 -14.91 -9.76 -0.10
N LEU A 192 -15.90 -9.53 -0.99
CA LEU A 192 -16.45 -8.19 -1.24
C LEU A 192 -17.23 -7.61 -0.04
N ASN A 193 -17.71 -8.47 0.87
CA ASN A 193 -18.47 -8.04 2.04
C ASN A 193 -17.61 -7.15 2.94
N THR A 194 -16.34 -7.52 3.15
CA THR A 194 -15.41 -6.69 3.92
C THR A 194 -15.26 -5.28 3.32
N LEU A 195 -15.17 -5.15 1.98
CA LEU A 195 -15.10 -3.82 1.35
C LEU A 195 -16.38 -3.01 1.62
N ASN A 196 -17.55 -3.65 1.53
CA ASN A 196 -18.84 -2.98 1.76
C ASN A 196 -18.99 -2.51 3.20
N ILE A 197 -18.60 -3.34 4.17
CA ILE A 197 -18.56 -2.96 5.59
C ILE A 197 -17.68 -1.73 5.78
N LEU A 198 -16.45 -1.73 5.27
CA LEU A 198 -15.53 -0.60 5.42
C LEU A 198 -16.00 0.67 4.70
N GLN A 199 -16.68 0.54 3.56
CA GLN A 199 -17.29 1.68 2.85
C GLN A 199 -18.49 2.28 3.59
N SER A 200 -19.15 1.50 4.45
CA SER A 200 -20.28 1.98 5.24
C SER A 200 -19.87 2.87 6.41
N VAL A 201 -18.62 2.76 6.87
CA VAL A 201 -18.08 3.57 7.95
C VAL A 201 -17.99 5.04 7.51
N LYS A 202 -18.46 5.92 8.39
CA LYS A 202 -18.45 7.37 8.20
C LYS A 202 -17.37 8.01 9.06
N TYR A 203 -16.66 8.95 8.47
CA TYR A 203 -15.61 9.74 9.09
C TYR A 203 -15.93 11.22 8.99
N LYS A 204 -15.35 12.01 9.90
CA LYS A 204 -15.35 13.47 9.84
C LYS A 204 -13.98 14.02 10.21
N LEU A 205 -13.78 15.31 9.95
CA LEU A 205 -12.54 15.98 10.29
C LEU A 205 -12.51 16.39 11.77
N THR A 206 -11.33 16.30 12.37
CA THR A 206 -11.09 16.82 13.71
C THR A 206 -10.83 18.33 13.65
N ASN A 207 -10.85 19.00 14.81
CA ASN A 207 -10.49 20.43 14.86
C ASN A 207 -8.99 20.68 14.61
N ASN A 208 -8.15 19.65 14.69
CA ASN A 208 -6.69 19.76 14.58
C ASN A 208 -6.16 19.79 13.15
N VAL A 209 -7.05 19.78 12.15
CA VAL A 209 -6.69 19.91 10.72
C VAL A 209 -5.91 21.18 10.39
N ASP A 210 -6.04 22.23 11.22
CA ASP A 210 -5.34 23.51 11.04
C ASP A 210 -3.87 23.47 11.50
N THR A 211 -3.47 22.46 12.27
CA THR A 211 -2.08 22.30 12.72
C THR A 211 -1.20 21.84 11.55
N PRO A 212 -0.13 22.57 11.17
CA PRO A 212 0.72 22.17 10.05
C PRO A 212 1.41 20.82 10.27
N GLN A 213 1.54 20.04 9.21
CA GLN A 213 2.47 18.93 9.21
C GLN A 213 3.90 19.49 9.24
N LYS A 214 4.75 18.96 10.12
CA LYS A 214 6.18 19.28 10.12
C LYS A 214 6.94 18.26 9.30
N LEU A 215 7.76 18.73 8.37
CA LEU A 215 8.71 17.89 7.66
C LEU A 215 9.95 17.66 8.55
N ASP A 216 10.54 16.49 8.42
CA ASP A 216 11.81 16.12 9.04
C ASP A 216 12.93 17.08 8.62
N GLU A 217 13.74 17.55 9.57
CA GLU A 217 14.81 18.52 9.34
C GLU A 217 15.91 17.97 8.41
N GLU A 218 16.07 16.64 8.33
CA GLU A 218 17.05 15.96 7.45
C GLU A 218 16.48 15.60 6.06
N ALA A 219 15.32 16.14 5.66
CA ALA A 219 14.73 15.85 4.35
C ALA A 219 15.55 16.45 3.18
N SER A 220 15.68 15.68 2.09
CA SER A 220 16.31 16.18 0.85
C SER A 220 15.47 17.26 0.17
N ASP A 221 16.10 18.13 -0.63
CA ASP A 221 15.42 19.21 -1.37
C ASP A 221 14.21 18.72 -2.19
N ASP A 222 14.37 17.60 -2.91
CA ASP A 222 13.27 16.98 -3.66
C ASP A 222 12.10 16.59 -2.75
N ARG A 223 12.41 16.04 -1.56
CA ARG A 223 11.41 15.64 -0.57
C ARG A 223 10.71 16.86 0.02
N VAL A 224 11.40 17.98 0.20
CA VAL A 224 10.81 19.27 0.61
C VAL A 224 9.77 19.75 -0.40
N VAL A 225 10.12 19.74 -1.69
CA VAL A 225 9.21 20.17 -2.75
C VAL A 225 7.97 19.26 -2.83
N GLN A 226 8.17 17.93 -2.81
CA GLN A 226 7.06 16.98 -2.84
C GLN A 226 6.16 17.11 -1.61
N PHE A 227 6.75 17.33 -0.44
CA PHE A 227 6.01 17.56 0.79
C PHE A 227 5.13 18.80 0.71
N ALA A 228 5.68 19.94 0.26
CA ALA A 228 4.93 21.19 0.14
C ALA A 228 3.73 21.04 -0.82
N LEU A 229 3.92 20.37 -1.96
CA LEU A 229 2.84 20.09 -2.91
C LEU A 229 1.75 19.20 -2.30
N ALA A 230 2.15 18.12 -1.62
CA ALA A 230 1.22 17.21 -0.95
C ALA A 230 0.45 17.91 0.17
N GLU A 231 1.09 18.81 0.92
CA GLU A 231 0.46 19.58 1.98
C GLU A 231 -0.59 20.54 1.42
N ILE A 232 -0.30 21.26 0.33
CA ILE A 232 -1.26 22.14 -0.33
C ILE A 232 -2.51 21.36 -0.79
N GLN A 233 -2.30 20.20 -1.42
CA GLN A 233 -3.38 19.33 -1.89
C GLN A 233 -4.25 18.84 -0.73
N THR A 234 -3.59 18.29 0.30
CA THR A 234 -4.23 17.79 1.54
C THR A 234 -5.05 18.89 2.21
N ARG A 235 -4.47 20.06 2.48
CA ARG A 235 -5.16 21.19 3.14
C ARG A 235 -6.35 21.69 2.34
N LYS A 236 -6.28 21.69 1.01
CA LYS A 236 -7.40 22.10 0.16
C LYS A 236 -8.59 21.15 0.34
N VAL A 237 -8.34 19.85 0.40
CA VAL A 237 -9.38 18.84 0.68
C VAL A 237 -9.90 18.96 2.11
N LEU A 238 -9.01 19.10 3.10
CA LEU A 238 -9.42 19.29 4.50
C LEU A 238 -10.34 20.51 4.68
N LYS A 239 -10.06 21.63 4.02
CA LYS A 239 -10.95 22.81 4.06
C LYS A 239 -12.30 22.56 3.42
N GLU A 240 -12.33 21.83 2.30
CA GLU A 240 -13.56 21.52 1.57
C GLU A 240 -14.46 20.50 2.30
N TYR A 241 -13.91 19.73 3.25
CA TYR A 241 -14.60 18.64 3.97
C TYR A 241 -14.84 18.96 5.45
N ARG A 242 -14.56 20.19 5.90
CA ARG A 242 -14.58 20.59 7.33
C ARG A 242 -15.90 20.26 8.03
N ASP A 243 -17.02 20.52 7.35
CA ASP A 243 -18.36 20.39 7.94
C ASP A 243 -19.12 19.16 7.41
N ASP A 244 -18.42 18.24 6.72
CA ASP A 244 -19.03 17.10 6.04
C ASP A 244 -18.63 15.77 6.67
N GLU A 245 -19.56 14.81 6.64
CA GLU A 245 -19.24 13.40 6.82
C GLU A 245 -18.89 12.76 5.48
N PHE A 246 -17.96 11.82 5.49
CA PHE A 246 -17.52 11.13 4.28
C PHE A 246 -17.10 9.69 4.55
N SER A 247 -17.02 8.90 3.47
CA SER A 247 -16.60 7.51 3.47
C SER A 247 -15.47 7.30 2.48
N PHE A 248 -14.58 6.36 2.79
CA PHE A 248 -13.53 5.95 1.86
C PHE A 248 -14.02 4.82 0.97
N MET A 249 -13.65 4.86 -0.32
CA MET A 249 -13.73 3.67 -1.17
C MET A 249 -12.61 2.73 -0.74
N TRP A 250 -12.89 1.43 -0.62
CA TRP A 250 -11.89 0.42 -0.26
C TRP A 250 -11.64 -0.55 -1.42
N LYS A 251 -10.40 -1.00 -1.54
CA LYS A 251 -9.95 -2.02 -2.49
C LYS A 251 -8.99 -2.99 -1.83
N PHE A 252 -8.82 -4.17 -2.39
CA PHE A 252 -7.79 -5.12 -2.02
C PHE A 252 -6.50 -4.90 -2.82
N ASP A 253 -5.36 -5.35 -2.34
CA ASP A 253 -4.26 -5.70 -3.23
C ASP A 253 -4.37 -7.15 -3.72
N LYS A 254 -3.37 -7.60 -4.48
CA LYS A 254 -3.31 -8.97 -5.04
C LYS A 254 -3.25 -10.10 -4.01
N ARG A 255 -3.05 -9.77 -2.72
CA ARG A 255 -2.93 -10.69 -1.58
C ARG A 255 -4.17 -10.65 -0.69
N GLY A 256 -5.05 -9.68 -0.89
CA GLY A 256 -6.25 -9.46 -0.10
C GLY A 256 -6.11 -8.46 1.05
N ARG A 257 -5.00 -7.71 1.15
CA ARG A 257 -4.92 -6.60 2.13
C ARG A 257 -5.80 -5.45 1.69
N VAL A 258 -6.50 -4.82 2.63
CA VAL A 258 -7.38 -3.69 2.37
C VAL A 258 -6.62 -2.35 2.26
N TYR A 259 -7.06 -1.52 1.32
CA TYR A 259 -6.54 -0.19 1.03
C TYR A 259 -7.68 0.80 0.83
N SER A 260 -7.64 1.90 1.57
CA SER A 260 -8.58 3.01 1.39
C SER A 260 -8.10 3.96 0.29
N CYS A 261 -9.03 4.39 -0.55
CA CYS A 261 -8.79 5.30 -1.67
C CYS A 261 -9.06 6.75 -1.24
N GLY A 262 -8.19 7.66 -1.66
CA GLY A 262 -8.20 9.07 -1.26
C GLY A 262 -6.80 9.46 -0.80
N TYR A 263 -5.99 10.08 -1.66
CA TYR A 263 -4.59 10.38 -1.33
C TYR A 263 -4.44 11.69 -0.55
N ASP A 264 -5.35 12.64 -0.78
CA ASP A 264 -5.32 13.94 -0.08
C ASP A 264 -5.56 13.76 1.42
N ILE A 265 -6.50 12.89 1.79
CA ILE A 265 -6.77 12.48 3.17
C ILE A 265 -7.05 10.99 3.19
N ASN A 266 -6.47 10.26 4.15
CA ASN A 266 -6.50 8.80 4.17
C ASN A 266 -6.34 8.26 5.60
N VAL A 267 -7.11 7.24 5.98
CA VAL A 267 -6.97 6.57 7.30
C VAL A 267 -5.66 5.81 7.44
N GLN A 268 -5.05 5.40 6.33
CA GLN A 268 -3.74 4.75 6.24
C GLN A 268 -2.62 5.75 5.89
N GLY A 269 -2.89 7.05 6.05
CA GLY A 269 -1.91 8.12 5.81
C GLY A 269 -0.88 8.26 6.93
N ASP A 270 -0.07 9.32 6.83
CA ASP A 270 0.86 9.72 7.89
C ASP A 270 0.14 10.21 9.16
N SER A 271 0.92 10.49 10.21
CA SER A 271 0.41 10.95 11.50
C SER A 271 -0.51 12.17 11.39
N TYR A 272 -0.22 13.11 10.49
CA TYR A 272 -1.07 14.28 10.25
C TYR A 272 -2.45 13.89 9.68
N ARG A 273 -2.49 13.06 8.63
CA ARG A 273 -3.76 12.60 8.05
C ARG A 273 -4.55 11.72 9.02
N LYS A 274 -3.88 10.87 9.80
CA LYS A 274 -4.52 10.08 10.86
C LYS A 274 -5.11 10.98 11.95
N ALA A 275 -4.35 11.97 12.44
CA ALA A 275 -4.79 12.89 13.49
C ALA A 275 -5.93 13.84 13.05
N SER A 276 -6.07 14.01 11.73
CA SER A 276 -7.13 14.82 11.10
C SER A 276 -8.48 14.11 11.05
N LEU A 277 -8.54 12.82 11.41
CA LEU A 277 -9.71 11.96 11.21
C LEU A 277 -10.27 11.45 12.54
N GLU A 278 -11.59 11.41 12.62
CA GLU A 278 -12.33 10.66 13.64
C GLU A 278 -13.54 9.97 13.02
N PHE A 279 -14.13 8.99 13.71
CA PHE A 279 -15.42 8.43 13.29
C PHE A 279 -16.50 9.52 13.36
N ALA A 280 -17.42 9.52 12.40
CA ALA A 280 -18.56 10.43 12.43
C ALA A 280 -19.51 10.07 13.59
N LYS A 281 -19.72 8.77 13.81
CA LYS A 281 -20.40 8.24 14.99
C LYS A 281 -19.58 8.56 16.23
N GLU A 282 -20.21 9.18 17.22
CA GLU A 282 -19.59 9.47 18.51
C GLU A 282 -20.20 8.61 19.62
N GLU A 283 -19.39 8.29 20.63
CA GLU A 283 -19.82 7.50 21.79
C GLU A 283 -19.46 8.21 23.10
N ILE A 284 -20.33 8.07 24.11
CA ILE A 284 -19.97 8.42 25.49
C ILE A 284 -18.98 7.35 25.98
N VAL A 285 -17.83 7.81 26.46
CA VAL A 285 -16.75 6.93 26.92
C VAL A 285 -17.11 6.32 28.28
N ASN A 286 -17.03 5.00 28.37
CA ASN A 286 -17.23 4.26 29.61
C ASN A 286 -15.90 4.09 30.38
N GLU A 287 -15.91 3.37 31.51
CA GLU A 287 -14.72 3.17 32.34
C GLU A 287 -13.58 2.45 31.60
N SER A 288 -13.89 1.39 30.84
CA SER A 288 -12.89 0.70 30.00
C SER A 288 -12.35 1.64 28.92
N GLY A 289 -13.22 2.39 28.23
CA GLY A 289 -12.81 3.37 27.23
C GLY A 289 -11.94 4.48 27.81
N MET A 290 -12.17 4.90 29.06
CA MET A 290 -11.32 5.85 29.76
C MET A 290 -9.91 5.28 29.97
N ARG A 291 -9.82 4.01 30.37
CA ARG A 291 -8.54 3.30 30.50
C ARG A 291 -7.80 3.24 29.16
N TRP A 292 -8.50 2.94 28.06
CA TRP A 292 -7.91 2.87 26.74
C TRP A 292 -7.43 4.23 26.21
N LEU A 293 -8.15 5.33 26.50
CA LEU A 293 -7.66 6.67 26.18
C LEU A 293 -6.34 6.99 26.91
N LYS A 294 -6.21 6.61 28.18
CA LYS A 294 -4.96 6.79 28.92
C LYS A 294 -3.82 5.97 28.30
N ILE A 295 -4.08 4.72 27.95
CA ILE A 295 -3.09 3.85 27.28
C ILE A 295 -2.66 4.47 25.95
N ASP A 296 -3.60 4.97 25.15
CA ASP A 296 -3.32 5.56 23.84
C ASP A 296 -2.51 6.87 23.95
N ILE A 297 -2.82 7.71 24.95
CA ILE A 297 -2.00 8.90 25.29
C ILE A 297 -0.55 8.48 25.62
N ALA A 298 -0.38 7.45 26.46
CA ALA A 298 0.94 6.96 26.83
C ALA A 298 1.69 6.35 25.63
N ASN A 299 0.98 5.63 24.75
CA ASN A 299 1.54 5.08 23.51
C ASN A 299 2.10 6.20 22.62
N HIS A 300 1.29 7.22 22.32
CA HIS A 300 1.72 8.35 21.48
C HIS A 300 2.81 9.21 22.14
N TYR A 301 2.93 9.17 23.47
CA TYR A 301 4.05 9.80 24.18
C TYR A 301 5.38 9.05 24.00
N GLY A 302 5.35 7.74 23.71
CA GLY A 302 6.54 6.89 23.56
C GLY A 302 6.67 5.79 24.62
N LEU A 303 5.59 5.46 25.34
CA LEU A 303 5.56 4.42 26.39
C LEU A 303 4.89 3.11 25.94
N ASP A 304 4.81 2.86 24.62
CA ASP A 304 4.16 1.68 24.01
C ASP A 304 4.86 0.33 24.33
N LYS A 305 5.99 0.39 25.05
CA LYS A 305 6.73 -0.78 25.55
C LYS A 305 6.58 -1.03 27.05
N GLU A 306 5.96 -0.10 27.78
CA GLU A 306 5.71 -0.25 29.22
C GLU A 306 4.49 -1.14 29.48
N LEU A 307 4.33 -1.59 30.72
CA LEU A 307 3.17 -2.39 31.13
C LEU A 307 1.89 -1.53 31.16
N TRP A 308 0.73 -2.16 31.06
CA TRP A 308 -0.55 -1.45 31.00
C TRP A 308 -0.76 -0.48 32.16
N GLU A 309 -0.44 -0.90 33.39
CA GLU A 309 -0.65 -0.08 34.58
C GLU A 309 0.35 1.08 34.68
N ASP A 310 1.57 0.91 34.16
CA ASP A 310 2.56 2.00 34.09
C ASP A 310 2.13 3.06 33.06
N ARG A 311 1.55 2.64 31.92
CA ARG A 311 0.96 3.54 30.92
C ARG A 311 -0.19 4.35 31.51
N VAL A 312 -1.12 3.69 32.23
CA VAL A 312 -2.26 4.35 32.88
C VAL A 312 -1.76 5.32 33.97
N LYS A 313 -0.84 4.87 34.81
CA LYS A 313 -0.25 5.66 35.89
C LYS A 313 0.46 6.91 35.38
N PHE A 314 1.19 6.82 34.28
CA PHE A 314 1.81 7.99 33.64
C PHE A 314 0.78 9.08 33.36
N VAL A 315 -0.38 8.73 32.80
CA VAL A 315 -1.42 9.72 32.51
C VAL A 315 -2.06 10.26 33.78
N ASP A 316 -2.31 9.41 34.78
CA ASP A 316 -2.88 9.83 36.05
C ASP A 316 -1.97 10.80 36.83
N GLU A 317 -0.66 10.53 36.88
CA GLU A 317 0.32 11.40 37.56
C GLU A 317 0.54 12.73 36.83
N ASN A 318 0.35 12.74 35.51
CA ASN A 318 0.57 13.92 34.68
C ASN A 318 -0.75 14.58 34.22
N ASP A 319 -1.90 14.18 34.78
CA ASP A 319 -3.23 14.60 34.30
C ASP A 319 -3.35 16.12 34.19
N SER A 320 -2.78 16.89 35.12
CA SER A 320 -2.87 18.36 35.09
C SER A 320 -1.98 19.06 34.05
N ILE A 321 -1.05 18.34 33.41
CA ILE A 321 -0.03 18.91 32.52
C ILE A 321 0.08 18.20 31.16
N LEU A 322 -0.84 17.30 30.81
CA LEU A 322 -0.78 16.53 29.56
C LEU A 322 -0.61 17.43 28.32
N GLU A 323 -1.34 18.53 28.24
CA GLU A 323 -1.23 19.50 27.13
C GLU A 323 0.19 20.09 26.99
N ALA A 324 0.91 20.27 28.10
CA ALA A 324 2.28 20.79 28.12
C ALA A 324 3.33 19.74 27.72
N LEU A 325 2.96 18.46 27.67
CA LEU A 325 3.85 17.37 27.29
C LEU A 325 3.85 17.09 25.78
N ALA A 326 2.95 17.70 25.00
CA ALA A 326 2.76 17.41 23.57
C ALA A 326 4.05 17.54 22.73
N ASP A 327 4.89 18.54 22.99
CA ASP A 327 6.15 18.76 22.25
C ASP A 327 7.22 17.69 22.55
N LYS A 328 7.03 16.88 23.60
CA LYS A 328 7.95 15.79 23.98
C LYS A 328 7.46 14.42 23.53
N ALA A 329 6.23 14.33 23.01
CA ALA A 329 5.66 13.08 22.56
C ALA A 329 6.33 12.59 21.28
N ASP A 330 6.47 11.27 21.13
CA ASP A 330 6.97 10.63 19.91
C ASP A 330 6.05 10.88 18.70
N GLU A 331 4.74 10.97 18.92
CA GLU A 331 3.73 11.29 17.91
C GLU A 331 2.86 12.50 18.32
N PRO A 332 3.38 13.74 18.25
CA PRO A 332 2.74 14.92 18.85
C PRO A 332 1.29 15.17 18.42
N LEU A 333 0.98 15.01 17.13
CA LEU A 333 -0.36 15.29 16.61
C LEU A 333 -1.40 14.28 17.10
N LEU A 334 -1.02 13.00 17.16
CA LEU A 334 -1.89 11.94 17.66
C LEU A 334 -2.02 12.03 19.18
N TYR A 335 -0.93 12.35 19.88
CA TYR A 335 -0.94 12.63 21.31
C TYR A 335 -1.93 13.75 21.68
N ILE A 336 -1.90 14.88 20.97
CA ILE A 336 -2.83 16.00 21.20
C ILE A 336 -4.28 15.55 21.00
N GLN A 337 -4.56 14.80 19.92
CA GLN A 337 -5.91 14.31 19.64
C GLN A 337 -6.41 13.34 20.73
N ALA A 338 -5.54 12.46 21.23
CA ALA A 338 -5.85 11.54 22.32
C ALA A 338 -6.17 12.29 23.62
N VAL A 339 -5.37 13.31 23.97
CA VAL A 339 -5.60 14.17 25.15
C VAL A 339 -6.92 14.93 25.01
N GLU A 340 -7.24 15.48 23.84
CA GLU A 340 -8.53 16.13 23.61
C GLU A 340 -9.72 15.19 23.80
N ALA A 341 -9.63 13.97 23.27
CA ALA A 341 -10.64 12.94 23.46
C ALA A 341 -10.81 12.57 24.93
N TYR A 342 -9.71 12.45 25.68
CA TYR A 342 -9.70 12.22 27.11
C TYR A 342 -10.34 13.37 27.90
N ARG A 343 -10.06 14.64 27.55
CA ARG A 343 -10.76 15.79 28.16
C ARG A 343 -12.24 15.83 27.85
N LYS A 344 -12.66 15.47 26.63
CA LYS A 344 -14.09 15.32 26.29
C LYS A 344 -14.73 14.24 27.16
N ALA A 345 -14.09 13.09 27.30
CA ALA A 345 -14.55 11.98 28.12
C ALA A 345 -14.69 12.37 29.60
N GLN A 346 -13.70 13.06 30.19
CA GLN A 346 -13.75 13.56 31.58
C GLN A 346 -14.95 14.50 31.83
N ARG A 347 -15.39 15.23 30.80
CA ARG A 347 -16.57 16.11 30.84
C ARG A 347 -17.89 15.39 30.55
N GLY A 348 -17.87 14.08 30.29
CA GLY A 348 -19.04 13.31 29.88
C GLY A 348 -19.55 13.68 28.48
N LEU A 349 -18.69 14.20 27.61
CA LEU A 349 -19.02 14.52 26.22
C LEU A 349 -18.67 13.34 25.30
N PRO A 350 -19.45 13.11 24.23
CA PRO A 350 -19.18 12.04 23.30
C PRO A 350 -17.95 12.36 22.42
N THR A 351 -17.30 11.32 21.90
CA THR A 351 -16.14 11.44 21.01
C THR A 351 -16.18 10.40 19.90
N GLY A 352 -15.73 10.78 18.70
CA GLY A 352 -15.49 9.87 17.56
C GLY A 352 -14.06 9.33 17.51
N TYR A 353 -13.24 9.62 18.53
CA TYR A 353 -11.81 9.31 18.55
C TYR A 353 -11.52 7.82 18.27
N ILE A 354 -10.45 7.58 17.50
CA ILE A 354 -10.06 6.26 17.03
C ILE A 354 -8.81 5.82 17.78
N VAL A 355 -8.95 4.92 18.75
CA VAL A 355 -7.81 4.27 19.41
C VAL A 355 -7.28 3.18 18.49
N ARG A 356 -5.97 3.16 18.24
CA ARG A 356 -5.34 2.23 17.31
C ARG A 356 -4.46 1.24 18.05
N LEU A 357 -4.70 -0.05 17.79
CA LEU A 357 -3.93 -1.14 18.38
C LEU A 357 -3.13 -1.83 17.27
N ASP A 358 -1.80 -1.83 17.40
CA ASP A 358 -0.86 -2.38 16.42
C ASP A 358 -0.34 -3.75 16.87
N ALA A 359 -0.29 -4.73 15.98
CA ALA A 359 0.34 -6.01 16.27
C ALA A 359 1.85 -5.83 16.54
N THR A 360 2.39 -6.48 17.57
CA THR A 360 3.75 -6.16 18.03
C THR A 360 4.87 -6.56 17.06
N ALA A 361 4.64 -7.61 16.26
CA ALA A 361 5.48 -8.02 15.12
C ALA A 361 4.67 -8.98 14.23
N SER A 362 3.64 -8.47 13.52
CA SER A 362 2.60 -9.29 12.89
C SER A 362 3.10 -10.47 12.05
N GLY A 363 4.01 -10.24 11.10
CA GLY A 363 4.57 -11.31 10.24
C GLY A 363 5.15 -12.47 11.06
N PRO A 364 6.21 -12.24 11.87
CA PRO A 364 6.75 -13.27 12.75
C PRO A 364 5.73 -13.84 13.73
N GLN A 365 4.81 -13.03 14.28
CA GLN A 365 3.78 -13.46 15.20
C GLN A 365 2.87 -14.52 14.57
N ILE A 366 2.36 -14.25 13.37
CA ILE A 366 1.52 -15.18 12.60
C ILE A 366 2.31 -16.43 12.24
N MET A 367 3.55 -16.27 11.75
CA MET A 367 4.36 -17.41 11.31
C MET A 367 4.74 -18.35 12.46
N ASN A 368 5.09 -17.84 13.63
CA ASN A 368 5.35 -18.70 14.80
C ASN A 368 4.07 -19.36 15.32
N THR A 369 2.92 -18.69 15.22
CA THR A 369 1.62 -19.27 15.57
C THR A 369 1.26 -20.43 14.63
N LEU A 370 1.41 -20.24 13.31
CA LEU A 370 1.22 -21.28 12.29
C LEU A 370 2.14 -22.49 12.51
N PHE A 371 3.39 -22.25 12.89
CA PHE A 371 4.35 -23.32 13.17
C PHE A 371 4.23 -23.91 14.57
N ARG A 372 3.36 -23.34 15.42
CA ARG A 372 3.17 -23.71 16.83
C ARG A 372 4.48 -23.65 17.64
N ASP A 373 5.33 -22.67 17.35
CA ASP A 373 6.56 -22.38 18.13
C ASP A 373 6.19 -21.64 19.43
N ILE A 374 5.99 -22.42 20.50
CA ILE A 374 5.52 -21.93 21.81
C ILE A 374 6.48 -20.89 22.42
N GLU A 375 7.79 -21.09 22.27
CA GLU A 375 8.76 -20.14 22.82
C GLU A 375 8.79 -18.85 21.99
N GLY A 376 8.76 -18.96 20.66
CA GLY A 376 8.61 -17.81 19.76
C GLY A 376 7.33 -17.01 20.03
N MET A 377 6.21 -17.71 20.25
CA MET A 377 4.91 -17.12 20.60
C MET A 377 4.96 -16.27 21.88
N LYS A 378 5.75 -16.66 22.89
CA LYS A 378 5.96 -15.84 24.11
C LYS A 378 6.72 -14.55 23.79
N TYR A 379 7.83 -14.63 23.06
CA TYR A 379 8.62 -13.43 22.68
C TYR A 379 7.86 -12.46 21.75
N LEU A 380 6.80 -12.95 21.11
CA LEU A 380 5.90 -12.21 20.22
C LEU A 380 4.57 -11.85 20.90
N ASN A 381 4.50 -12.03 22.23
CA ASN A 381 3.39 -11.66 23.12
C ASN A 381 2.05 -12.37 22.82
N VAL A 382 2.06 -13.46 22.05
CA VAL A 382 0.87 -14.32 21.83
C VAL A 382 0.50 -15.03 23.13
N LEU A 383 1.51 -15.44 23.90
CA LEU A 383 1.38 -16.09 25.19
C LEU A 383 2.08 -15.25 26.27
N GLY A 384 1.52 -15.24 27.48
CA GLY A 384 2.04 -14.52 28.63
C GLY A 384 1.59 -13.05 28.70
N ASP A 385 1.51 -12.53 29.93
CA ASP A 385 1.04 -11.19 30.26
C ASP A 385 1.92 -10.44 31.29
N ASP A 386 2.97 -11.08 31.81
CA ASP A 386 3.86 -10.49 32.81
C ASP A 386 4.91 -9.54 32.21
N THR A 387 5.17 -9.67 30.91
CA THR A 387 6.21 -8.94 30.20
C THR A 387 5.72 -8.49 28.83
N ARG A 388 5.93 -7.22 28.49
CA ARG A 388 5.82 -6.73 27.11
C ARG A 388 7.15 -6.96 26.39
N TYR A 389 7.30 -8.08 25.69
CA TYR A 389 8.51 -8.37 24.91
C TYR A 389 8.59 -7.50 23.66
N ASP A 390 9.76 -6.91 23.39
CA ASP A 390 10.09 -6.21 22.14
C ASP A 390 11.14 -7.00 21.35
N LEU A 391 10.70 -7.77 20.35
CA LEU A 391 11.58 -8.61 19.51
C LEU A 391 12.81 -7.85 19.01
N TYR A 392 12.62 -6.60 18.57
CA TYR A 392 13.72 -5.78 18.06
C TYR A 392 14.78 -5.52 19.13
N THR A 393 14.37 -5.22 20.36
CA THR A 393 15.28 -5.08 21.51
C THR A 393 15.95 -6.39 21.87
N LEU A 394 15.22 -7.53 21.88
CA LEU A 394 15.79 -8.85 22.20
C LEU A 394 16.92 -9.23 21.24
N VAL A 395 16.68 -9.09 19.93
CA VAL A 395 17.67 -9.34 18.89
C VAL A 395 18.83 -8.36 19.00
N ALA A 396 18.56 -7.06 19.16
CA ALA A 396 19.59 -6.03 19.28
C ALA A 396 20.49 -6.24 20.50
N LYS A 397 19.94 -6.62 21.67
CA LYS A 397 20.71 -6.93 22.88
C LYS A 397 21.65 -8.11 22.65
N MET A 398 21.11 -9.23 22.16
CA MET A 398 21.92 -10.42 21.89
C MET A 398 23.05 -10.14 20.91
N MET A 399 22.76 -9.42 19.82
CA MET A 399 23.79 -9.01 18.86
C MET A 399 24.83 -8.12 19.51
N TYR A 400 24.40 -7.06 20.22
CA TYR A 400 25.29 -6.08 20.84
C TYR A 400 26.22 -6.73 21.88
N GLU A 401 25.69 -7.61 22.73
CA GLU A 401 26.47 -8.31 23.76
C GLU A 401 27.53 -9.23 23.15
N ASN A 402 27.18 -9.96 22.08
CA ASN A 402 28.08 -10.91 21.43
C ASN A 402 29.09 -10.25 20.47
N THR A 403 28.86 -8.99 20.08
CA THR A 403 29.70 -8.26 19.11
C THR A 403 30.08 -6.86 19.59
N LYS A 404 30.16 -6.65 20.92
CA LYS A 404 30.33 -5.33 21.54
C LYS A 404 31.53 -4.54 21.03
N ASP A 405 32.58 -5.23 20.60
CA ASP A 405 33.80 -4.66 20.06
C ASP A 405 33.75 -4.32 18.56
N SER A 406 32.62 -4.52 17.89
CA SER A 406 32.48 -4.23 16.47
C SER A 406 32.66 -2.75 16.15
N GLN A 407 33.17 -2.48 14.94
CA GLN A 407 33.29 -1.11 14.45
C GLN A 407 31.91 -0.44 14.28
N ILE A 408 30.91 -1.18 13.80
CA ILE A 408 29.55 -0.64 13.57
C ILE A 408 28.90 -0.15 14.87
N TRP A 409 29.18 -0.75 16.03
CA TRP A 409 28.67 -0.22 17.31
C TRP A 409 29.49 0.94 17.86
N ARG A 410 30.82 0.92 17.63
CA ARG A 410 31.70 2.04 18.00
C ARG A 410 31.37 3.32 17.25
N ASP A 411 31.02 3.22 15.97
CA ASP A 411 30.59 4.34 15.13
C ASP A 411 29.28 4.98 15.63
N LEU A 412 28.50 4.25 16.44
CA LEU A 412 27.29 4.74 17.11
C LEU A 412 27.56 5.22 18.54
N ASN A 413 28.83 5.37 18.94
CA ASN A 413 29.25 5.64 20.31
C ASN A 413 28.73 4.62 21.33
N ASN A 414 28.48 3.37 20.91
CA ASN A 414 27.87 2.34 21.74
C ASN A 414 26.48 2.71 22.32
N ASP A 415 25.77 3.64 21.67
CA ASP A 415 24.42 4.03 22.05
C ASP A 415 23.42 2.95 21.67
N PHE A 416 22.85 2.27 22.67
CA PHE A 416 21.93 1.16 22.46
C PHE A 416 20.65 1.56 21.71
N ALA A 417 20.16 2.80 21.87
CA ALA A 417 18.98 3.26 21.14
C ALA A 417 19.27 3.31 19.63
N LYS A 418 20.48 3.76 19.24
CA LYS A 418 20.94 3.75 17.85
C LYS A 418 21.18 2.33 17.34
N VAL A 419 21.77 1.45 18.16
CA VAL A 419 21.96 0.02 17.82
C VAL A 419 20.60 -0.63 17.50
N ARG A 420 19.61 -0.49 18.38
CA ARG A 420 18.25 -1.00 18.16
C ARG A 420 17.63 -0.45 16.88
N LYS A 421 17.78 0.86 16.62
CA LYS A 421 17.27 1.50 15.39
C LYS A 421 17.89 0.90 14.12
N ILE A 422 19.18 0.55 14.15
CA ILE A 422 19.85 -0.12 13.03
C ILE A 422 19.39 -1.57 12.89
N VAL A 423 19.33 -2.33 13.99
CA VAL A 423 18.95 -3.76 13.99
C VAL A 423 17.48 -3.98 13.64
N LYS A 424 16.58 -3.04 13.93
CA LYS A 424 15.17 -3.12 13.53
C LYS A 424 15.00 -3.25 12.00
N LYS A 425 15.78 -2.49 11.21
CA LYS A 425 15.66 -2.45 9.74
C LYS A 425 15.80 -3.82 9.06
N PRO A 426 16.84 -4.63 9.33
CA PRO A 426 16.97 -5.95 8.72
C PRO A 426 15.90 -6.93 9.22
N ILE A 427 15.54 -6.92 10.51
CA ILE A 427 14.46 -7.79 11.06
C ILE A 427 13.16 -7.61 10.27
N MET A 428 12.75 -6.36 10.02
CA MET A 428 11.51 -6.04 9.28
C MET A 428 11.48 -6.57 7.85
N THR A 429 12.61 -7.02 7.29
CA THR A 429 12.70 -7.50 5.91
C THR A 429 13.12 -8.97 5.80
N SER A 430 13.78 -9.53 6.83
CA SER A 430 14.34 -10.88 6.79
C SER A 430 13.27 -11.96 6.72
N PHE A 431 12.18 -11.83 7.48
CA PHE A 431 11.03 -12.77 7.40
C PHE A 431 10.27 -12.71 6.06
N TYR A 432 10.63 -11.75 5.20
CA TYR A 432 10.12 -11.56 3.85
C TYR A 432 11.18 -11.84 2.77
N ASN A 433 12.09 -12.79 3.03
CA ASN A 433 13.17 -13.24 2.14
C ASN A 433 14.25 -12.20 1.78
N SER A 434 14.32 -11.05 2.45
CA SER A 434 15.40 -10.08 2.21
C SER A 434 16.70 -10.55 2.87
N THR A 435 17.67 -10.93 2.04
CA THR A 435 19.07 -11.14 2.45
C THR A 435 19.94 -9.92 2.19
N SER A 436 19.52 -9.01 1.29
CA SER A 436 20.31 -7.84 0.90
C SER A 436 20.41 -6.81 2.02
N LYS A 437 19.30 -6.51 2.71
CA LYS A 437 19.29 -5.46 3.76
C LYS A 437 20.14 -5.84 4.99
N PRO A 438 20.08 -7.09 5.51
CA PRO A 438 21.02 -7.53 6.55
C PRO A 438 22.49 -7.43 6.12
N LYS A 439 22.82 -7.85 4.90
CA LYS A 439 24.19 -7.78 4.34
C LYS A 439 24.69 -6.35 4.14
N GLU A 440 23.82 -5.46 3.66
CA GLU A 440 24.11 -4.03 3.50
C GLU A 440 24.49 -3.39 4.83
N ILE A 441 23.79 -3.75 5.92
CA ILE A 441 23.99 -3.13 7.23
C ILE A 441 25.16 -3.76 7.99
N PHE A 442 25.22 -5.08 8.08
CA PHE A 442 26.21 -5.78 8.93
C PHE A 442 27.47 -6.19 8.17
N GLY A 443 27.49 -6.08 6.84
CA GLY A 443 28.56 -6.59 5.99
C GLY A 443 28.40 -8.08 5.66
N GLU A 444 28.96 -8.51 4.53
CA GLU A 444 29.00 -9.93 4.17
C GLU A 444 30.09 -10.67 4.94
N ASN A 445 29.80 -11.89 5.40
CA ASN A 445 30.72 -12.77 6.13
C ASN A 445 31.26 -12.21 7.45
N THR A 446 30.50 -11.33 8.11
CA THR A 446 30.87 -10.73 9.40
C THR A 446 30.27 -11.50 10.58
N ILE A 447 30.81 -11.31 11.79
CA ILE A 447 30.31 -11.95 13.02
C ILE A 447 28.93 -11.39 13.36
N GLU A 448 28.72 -10.09 13.13
CA GLU A 448 27.48 -9.36 13.33
C GLU A 448 26.34 -9.98 12.51
N LEU A 449 26.60 -10.31 11.24
CA LEU A 449 25.61 -10.98 10.40
C LEU A 449 25.31 -12.41 10.89
N GLN A 450 26.31 -13.13 11.39
CA GLN A 450 26.10 -14.47 11.97
C GLN A 450 25.29 -14.41 13.27
N GLU A 451 25.61 -13.47 14.16
CA GLU A 451 24.88 -13.25 15.41
C GLU A 451 23.45 -12.76 15.15
N PHE A 452 23.23 -11.97 14.09
CA PHE A 452 21.88 -11.61 13.65
C PHE A 452 21.03 -12.84 13.35
N TYR A 453 21.50 -13.77 12.50
CA TYR A 453 20.73 -14.98 12.17
C TYR A 453 20.61 -15.95 13.35
N LYS A 454 21.62 -16.03 14.23
CA LYS A 454 21.53 -16.79 15.50
C LYS A 454 20.44 -16.22 16.40
N ALA A 455 20.33 -14.90 16.51
CA ALA A 455 19.30 -14.24 17.29
C ALA A 455 17.90 -14.46 16.69
N LEU A 456 17.74 -14.34 15.36
CA LEU A 456 16.47 -14.68 14.70
C LEU A 456 16.06 -16.12 14.97
N LYS A 457 17.00 -17.07 14.87
CA LYS A 457 16.73 -18.47 15.19
C LYS A 457 16.35 -18.66 16.65
N ARG A 458 16.98 -17.95 17.58
CA ARG A 458 16.68 -18.08 19.02
C ARG A 458 15.26 -17.61 19.37
N TYR A 459 14.80 -16.52 18.77
CA TYR A 459 13.54 -15.87 19.16
C TYR A 459 12.36 -16.18 18.23
N CYS A 460 12.63 -16.71 17.03
CA CYS A 460 11.63 -16.90 15.98
C CYS A 460 11.98 -18.13 15.10
N GLU A 461 12.31 -19.27 15.71
CA GLU A 461 12.66 -20.49 14.97
C GLU A 461 11.50 -20.93 14.06
N GLY A 462 10.27 -20.90 14.58
CA GLY A 462 9.08 -21.25 13.81
C GLY A 462 8.90 -20.39 12.57
N ALA A 463 9.10 -19.08 12.69
CA ALA A 463 9.00 -18.19 11.51
C ALA A 463 10.08 -18.48 10.45
N LEU A 464 11.29 -18.86 10.84
CA LEU A 464 12.31 -19.28 9.86
C LEU A 464 11.92 -20.60 9.19
N ALA A 465 11.38 -21.56 9.96
CA ALA A 465 10.91 -22.83 9.41
C ALA A 465 9.74 -22.65 8.42
N VAL A 466 8.79 -21.77 8.72
CA VAL A 466 7.71 -21.40 7.79
C VAL A 466 8.28 -20.78 6.52
N GLN A 467 9.21 -19.83 6.64
CA GLN A 467 9.88 -19.22 5.48
C GLN A 467 10.56 -20.27 4.60
N ASP A 468 11.35 -21.16 5.17
CA ASP A 468 12.05 -22.23 4.45
C ASP A 468 11.07 -23.18 3.75
N THR A 469 9.98 -23.56 4.44
CA THR A 469 8.93 -24.43 3.90
C THR A 469 8.22 -23.77 2.70
N ILE A 470 7.87 -22.48 2.80
CA ILE A 470 7.24 -21.77 1.68
C ILE A 470 8.21 -21.65 0.51
N ASN A 471 9.49 -21.35 0.78
CA ASN A 471 10.50 -21.21 -0.27
C ASN A 471 10.75 -22.53 -1.01
N ALA A 472 10.68 -23.66 -0.32
CA ALA A 472 10.77 -24.99 -0.94
C ALA A 472 9.60 -25.29 -1.90
N CYS A 473 8.46 -24.61 -1.73
CA CYS A 473 7.27 -24.77 -2.58
C CYS A 473 7.28 -23.85 -3.82
N TRP A 474 8.26 -22.96 -3.96
CA TRP A 474 8.33 -22.06 -5.10
C TRP A 474 8.67 -22.80 -6.40
N SER A 475 8.08 -22.36 -7.53
CA SER A 475 8.31 -22.95 -8.85
C SER A 475 8.66 -21.90 -9.91
N ASN A 476 9.71 -22.18 -10.69
CA ASN A 476 10.12 -21.36 -11.85
C ASN A 476 9.32 -21.64 -13.13
N SER A 477 8.26 -22.46 -13.06
CA SER A 477 7.39 -22.75 -14.20
C SER A 477 6.03 -22.03 -14.14
N LYS A 478 5.75 -21.33 -13.05
CA LYS A 478 4.45 -20.70 -12.80
C LYS A 478 4.45 -19.23 -13.20
N ASP A 479 3.46 -18.85 -13.99
CA ASP A 479 3.17 -17.46 -14.36
C ASP A 479 2.30 -16.74 -13.31
N VAL A 480 1.76 -17.51 -12.36
CA VAL A 480 0.90 -17.03 -11.27
C VAL A 480 0.95 -18.02 -10.09
N ASN A 481 0.90 -17.51 -8.87
CA ASN A 481 0.63 -18.29 -7.67
C ASN A 481 -0.74 -17.92 -7.12
N ILE A 482 -1.58 -18.92 -6.84
CA ILE A 482 -2.99 -18.74 -6.44
C ILE A 482 -3.25 -19.62 -5.22
N TRP A 483 -3.93 -19.08 -4.22
CA TRP A 483 -4.43 -19.85 -3.08
C TRP A 483 -5.65 -19.16 -2.46
N THR A 484 -6.44 -19.93 -1.71
CA THR A 484 -7.68 -19.47 -1.08
C THR A 484 -7.54 -19.48 0.43
N LEU A 485 -7.79 -18.32 1.05
CA LEU A 485 -7.71 -18.15 2.50
C LEU A 485 -8.96 -18.73 3.18
N PRO A 486 -8.93 -19.03 4.48
CA PRO A 486 -10.06 -19.65 5.19
C PRO A 486 -11.38 -18.86 5.09
N ASP A 487 -11.31 -17.54 4.90
CA ASP A 487 -12.48 -16.68 4.70
C ASP A 487 -13.06 -16.69 3.27
N GLY A 488 -12.53 -17.54 2.39
CA GLY A 488 -12.96 -17.69 0.99
C GLY A 488 -12.40 -16.63 0.04
N HIS A 489 -11.50 -15.75 0.50
CA HIS A 489 -10.82 -14.79 -0.36
C HIS A 489 -9.67 -15.48 -1.11
N THR A 490 -9.59 -15.34 -2.44
CA THR A 490 -8.46 -15.84 -3.22
C THR A 490 -7.35 -14.80 -3.34
N ALA A 491 -6.15 -15.14 -2.88
CA ALA A 491 -4.94 -14.40 -3.22
C ALA A 491 -4.47 -14.83 -4.62
N TYR A 492 -4.34 -13.86 -5.52
CA TYR A 492 -3.95 -14.08 -6.91
C TYR A 492 -2.69 -13.27 -7.20
N CYS A 493 -1.54 -13.93 -7.24
CA CYS A 493 -0.24 -13.30 -7.33
C CYS A 493 0.44 -13.58 -8.67
N PRO A 494 0.27 -12.72 -9.70
CA PRO A 494 0.99 -12.82 -10.96
C PRO A 494 2.49 -12.77 -10.74
N VAL A 495 3.22 -13.58 -11.53
CA VAL A 495 4.67 -13.52 -11.65
C VAL A 495 5.00 -12.65 -12.85
N SER A 496 5.76 -11.59 -12.63
CA SER A 496 6.07 -10.61 -13.65
C SER A 496 7.50 -10.76 -14.16
N LYS A 497 7.68 -10.56 -15.47
CA LYS A 497 8.98 -10.52 -16.11
C LYS A 497 9.12 -9.24 -16.92
N VAL A 498 10.12 -8.45 -16.56
CA VAL A 498 10.50 -7.27 -17.32
C VAL A 498 11.32 -7.72 -18.54
N LEU A 499 10.90 -7.26 -19.72
CA LEU A 499 11.54 -7.51 -21.01
C LEU A 499 11.98 -6.18 -21.62
N GLU A 500 13.18 -6.16 -22.18
CA GLU A 500 13.62 -5.08 -23.05
C GLU A 500 13.41 -5.50 -24.50
N SER A 501 12.72 -4.66 -25.28
CA SER A 501 12.44 -4.91 -26.68
C SER A 501 12.74 -3.67 -27.50
N LYS A 502 13.29 -3.87 -28.71
CA LYS A 502 13.56 -2.76 -29.62
C LYS A 502 12.31 -2.43 -30.42
N ILE A 503 11.94 -1.16 -30.47
CA ILE A 503 10.90 -0.64 -31.36
C ILE A 503 11.58 0.15 -32.47
N GLU A 504 11.39 -0.30 -33.70
CA GLU A 504 11.81 0.44 -34.91
C GLU A 504 10.68 1.39 -35.33
N ILE A 505 11.05 2.64 -35.57
CA ILE A 505 10.14 3.75 -35.87
C ILE A 505 10.60 4.39 -37.18
N PRO A 506 10.21 3.82 -38.33
CA PRO A 506 10.55 4.34 -39.65
C PRO A 506 10.13 5.80 -39.86
N GLU A 507 9.05 6.24 -39.20
CA GLU A 507 8.47 7.59 -39.27
C GLU A 507 9.49 8.71 -39.01
N LYS A 508 10.53 8.41 -38.22
CA LYS A 508 11.64 9.33 -37.94
C LYS A 508 13.02 8.69 -38.14
N GLY A 509 13.08 7.50 -38.73
CA GLY A 509 14.33 6.74 -38.87
C GLY A 509 14.99 6.42 -37.52
N MET A 510 14.22 6.25 -36.44
CA MET A 510 14.75 6.03 -35.09
C MET A 510 14.51 4.60 -34.58
N LYS A 511 15.33 4.19 -33.63
CA LYS A 511 15.18 2.93 -32.88
C LYS A 511 15.29 3.23 -31.41
N ILE A 512 14.34 2.71 -30.64
CA ILE A 512 14.32 2.88 -29.18
C ILE A 512 14.32 1.52 -28.49
N THR A 513 14.95 1.45 -27.34
CA THR A 513 14.75 0.35 -26.39
C THR A 513 13.53 0.70 -25.53
N TYR A 514 12.58 -0.23 -25.48
CA TYR A 514 11.36 -0.10 -24.70
C TYR A 514 11.28 -1.26 -23.69
N THR A 515 11.15 -0.89 -22.43
CA THR A 515 11.02 -1.82 -21.31
C THR A 515 9.55 -2.06 -21.04
N HIS A 516 9.12 -3.32 -21.02
CA HIS A 516 7.74 -3.70 -20.75
C HIS A 516 7.66 -4.94 -19.87
N THR A 517 6.56 -5.06 -19.14
CA THR A 517 6.31 -6.17 -18.21
C THR A 517 5.31 -7.13 -18.82
N VAL A 518 5.62 -8.43 -18.75
CA VAL A 518 4.71 -9.52 -19.11
C VAL A 518 4.44 -10.40 -17.89
N GLN A 519 3.27 -11.02 -17.83
CA GLN A 519 3.00 -12.09 -16.87
C GLN A 519 3.64 -13.37 -17.38
N LYS A 520 4.76 -13.77 -16.75
CA LYS A 520 5.53 -14.95 -17.11
C LYS A 520 6.46 -15.35 -15.98
N ALA A 521 6.68 -16.64 -15.83
CA ALA A 521 7.61 -17.22 -14.88
C ALA A 521 8.98 -16.54 -14.95
N ASN A 522 9.47 -16.17 -13.77
CA ASN A 522 10.68 -15.36 -13.62
C ASN A 522 11.45 -15.77 -12.36
N PHE A 523 12.64 -16.33 -12.53
CA PHE A 523 13.51 -16.71 -11.43
C PHE A 523 13.90 -15.53 -10.52
N ALA A 524 13.91 -14.30 -11.05
CA ALA A 524 14.15 -13.11 -10.25
C ALA A 524 13.05 -12.88 -9.19
N GLU A 525 11.87 -13.47 -9.36
CA GLU A 525 10.78 -13.45 -8.38
C GLU A 525 10.77 -14.68 -7.45
N SER A 526 11.85 -15.47 -7.41
CA SER A 526 11.98 -16.65 -6.52
C SER A 526 11.75 -16.37 -5.03
N ARG A 527 11.88 -15.11 -4.63
CA ARG A 527 11.70 -14.67 -3.24
C ARG A 527 10.31 -14.12 -2.94
N SER A 528 9.41 -14.02 -3.92
CA SER A 528 8.12 -13.32 -3.76
C SER A 528 7.05 -14.16 -3.07
N LEU A 529 7.16 -15.49 -3.09
CA LEU A 529 6.10 -16.38 -2.58
C LEU A 529 5.89 -16.25 -1.07
N CYS A 530 6.96 -16.32 -0.27
CA CYS A 530 6.89 -16.15 1.19
C CYS A 530 6.22 -14.82 1.60
N PRO A 531 6.68 -13.64 1.15
CA PRO A 531 6.01 -12.39 1.52
C PRO A 531 4.58 -12.31 1.00
N ASN A 532 4.26 -12.83 -0.20
CA ASN A 532 2.88 -12.80 -0.68
C ASN A 532 1.95 -13.66 0.21
N LEU A 533 2.39 -14.86 0.61
CA LEU A 533 1.61 -15.76 1.46
C LEU A 533 1.42 -15.18 2.86
N VAL A 534 2.52 -14.77 3.53
CA VAL A 534 2.43 -14.15 4.86
C VAL A 534 1.55 -12.90 4.82
N HIS A 535 1.70 -12.07 3.78
CA HIS A 535 0.87 -10.88 3.64
C HIS A 535 -0.61 -11.17 3.36
N SER A 536 -0.91 -12.31 2.74
CA SER A 536 -2.30 -12.72 2.53
C SER A 536 -2.98 -13.19 3.82
N LEU A 537 -2.20 -13.72 4.77
CA LEU A 537 -2.67 -14.16 6.08
C LEU A 537 -2.97 -12.98 7.01
N ASP A 538 -2.16 -11.92 7.01
CA ASP A 538 -2.56 -10.71 7.73
C ASP A 538 -3.78 -10.04 7.10
N GLY A 539 -3.92 -10.12 5.77
CA GLY A 539 -5.13 -9.69 5.08
C GLY A 539 -6.34 -10.47 5.56
N TYR A 540 -6.20 -11.80 5.71
CA TYR A 540 -7.24 -12.68 6.27
C TYR A 540 -7.63 -12.26 7.70
N ILE A 541 -6.67 -12.09 8.59
CA ILE A 541 -6.93 -11.62 9.97
C ILE A 541 -7.67 -10.28 9.96
N CYS A 542 -7.24 -9.34 9.10
CA CYS A 542 -7.87 -8.04 8.98
C CYS A 542 -9.33 -8.13 8.52
N ARG A 543 -9.62 -8.94 7.48
CA ARG A 543 -10.99 -9.14 6.98
C ARG A 543 -11.88 -9.81 8.03
N GLU A 544 -11.37 -10.80 8.76
CA GLU A 544 -12.10 -11.44 9.86
C GLU A 544 -12.39 -10.49 11.01
N ILE A 545 -11.43 -9.66 11.43
CA ILE A 545 -11.64 -8.63 12.47
C ILE A 545 -12.77 -7.68 12.05
N VAL A 546 -12.72 -7.18 10.82
CA VAL A 546 -13.75 -6.28 10.28
C VAL A 546 -15.13 -6.94 10.33
N LYS A 547 -15.27 -8.18 9.83
CA LYS A 547 -16.56 -8.87 9.80
C LYS A 547 -17.09 -9.20 11.19
N ARG A 548 -16.23 -9.74 12.07
CA ARG A 548 -16.61 -10.15 13.44
C ARG A 548 -17.01 -8.95 14.30
N LEU A 549 -16.28 -7.84 14.23
CA LEU A 549 -16.64 -6.61 14.94
C LEU A 549 -17.88 -5.92 14.35
N HIS A 550 -18.03 -5.93 13.03
CA HIS A 550 -19.24 -5.40 12.38
C HIS A 550 -20.50 -6.15 12.83
N SER A 551 -20.43 -7.48 13.00
CA SER A 551 -21.55 -8.28 13.52
C SER A 551 -22.01 -7.86 14.93
N LYS A 552 -21.17 -7.15 15.67
CA LYS A 552 -21.43 -6.59 17.00
C LYS A 552 -21.78 -5.09 16.97
N GLY A 553 -21.90 -4.50 15.79
CA GLY A 553 -22.18 -3.06 15.60
C GLY A 553 -20.98 -2.15 15.87
N ILE A 554 -19.75 -2.67 15.80
CA ILE A 554 -18.51 -1.93 16.05
C ILE A 554 -17.90 -1.50 14.71
N GLU A 555 -17.59 -0.21 14.58
CA GLU A 555 -16.90 0.36 13.42
C GLU A 555 -15.38 0.14 13.54
N VAL A 556 -14.74 -0.17 12.41
CA VAL A 556 -13.29 -0.46 12.36
C VAL A 556 -12.62 0.44 11.32
N SER A 557 -11.46 1.00 11.67
CA SER A 557 -10.56 1.73 10.79
C SER A 557 -9.23 0.99 10.67
N PRO A 558 -9.09 0.03 9.74
CA PRO A 558 -7.90 -0.81 9.65
C PRO A 558 -6.75 -0.17 8.86
N ILE A 559 -5.53 -0.47 9.29
CA ILE A 559 -4.28 -0.18 8.60
C ILE A 559 -3.45 -1.47 8.62
N HIS A 560 -3.81 -2.42 7.76
CA HIS A 560 -3.18 -3.74 7.68
C HIS A 560 -3.21 -4.47 9.05
N ASP A 561 -2.10 -4.47 9.78
CA ASP A 561 -1.90 -5.09 11.10
C ASP A 561 -2.14 -4.15 12.29
N SER A 562 -2.64 -2.94 12.03
CA SER A 562 -3.16 -2.01 13.03
C SER A 562 -4.66 -1.81 12.86
N PHE A 563 -5.39 -1.81 13.97
CA PHE A 563 -6.85 -1.78 13.97
C PHE A 563 -7.37 -0.65 14.86
N GLY A 564 -8.11 0.28 14.26
CA GLY A 564 -8.72 1.41 14.95
C GLY A 564 -10.19 1.17 15.31
N VAL A 565 -10.59 1.42 16.55
CA VAL A 565 -11.98 1.37 17.05
C VAL A 565 -12.25 2.51 18.05
N HIS A 566 -13.51 2.77 18.41
CA HIS A 566 -13.81 3.66 19.55
C HIS A 566 -13.19 3.13 20.85
N PRO A 567 -12.84 3.98 21.83
CA PRO A 567 -12.18 3.56 23.07
C PRO A 567 -12.93 2.45 23.82
N ASN A 568 -14.26 2.49 23.80
CA ASN A 568 -15.12 1.50 24.46
C ASN A 568 -14.97 0.07 23.91
N ASN A 569 -14.43 -0.09 22.70
CA ASN A 569 -14.45 -1.33 21.93
C ASN A 569 -13.07 -2.00 21.83
N CYS A 570 -12.03 -1.42 22.41
CA CYS A 570 -10.66 -1.94 22.35
C CYS A 570 -10.53 -3.36 22.96
N ASP A 571 -11.24 -3.65 24.06
CA ASP A 571 -11.20 -4.99 24.66
C ASP A 571 -11.85 -6.05 23.77
N GLU A 572 -12.92 -5.69 23.05
CA GLU A 572 -13.59 -6.59 22.11
C GLU A 572 -12.74 -6.82 20.86
N LEU A 573 -12.09 -5.78 20.32
CA LEU A 573 -11.09 -5.92 19.26
C LEU A 573 -9.96 -6.87 19.70
N ARG A 574 -9.43 -6.66 20.90
CA ARG A 574 -8.39 -7.53 21.48
C ARG A 574 -8.88 -8.96 21.64
N LYS A 575 -10.15 -9.17 22.01
CA LYS A 575 -10.76 -10.50 22.10
C LYS A 575 -10.81 -11.21 20.75
N VAL A 576 -11.33 -10.53 19.73
CA VAL A 576 -11.41 -11.09 18.37
C VAL A 576 -10.01 -11.44 17.84
N TYR A 577 -9.00 -10.59 18.07
CA TYR A 577 -7.64 -10.86 17.62
C TYR A 577 -7.04 -12.13 18.25
N ARG A 578 -7.19 -12.33 19.57
CA ARG A 578 -6.67 -13.54 20.24
C ARG A 578 -7.43 -14.80 19.88
N GLU A 579 -8.74 -14.71 19.64
CA GLU A 579 -9.54 -15.82 19.11
C GLU A 579 -9.01 -16.27 17.74
N LEU A 580 -8.70 -15.32 16.85
CA LEU A 580 -8.11 -15.61 15.54
C LEU A 580 -6.71 -16.23 15.64
N LEU A 581 -5.85 -15.76 16.56
CA LEU A 581 -4.56 -16.40 16.79
C LEU A 581 -4.72 -17.84 17.29
N ALA A 582 -5.70 -18.11 18.16
CA ALA A 582 -5.97 -19.45 18.65
C ALA A 582 -6.50 -20.38 17.54
N GLU A 583 -7.38 -19.88 16.66
CA GLU A 583 -7.84 -20.61 15.47
C GLU A 583 -6.68 -20.93 14.52
N ILE A 584 -5.80 -19.95 14.25
CA ILE A 584 -4.60 -20.16 13.43
C ILE A 584 -3.67 -21.20 14.04
N TYR A 585 -3.56 -21.24 15.37
CA TYR A 585 -2.77 -22.25 16.10
C TYR A 585 -3.40 -23.64 15.98
N GLU A 586 -4.72 -23.76 16.05
CA GLU A 586 -5.44 -25.03 15.98
C GLU A 586 -5.46 -25.64 14.57
N GLU A 587 -5.53 -24.80 13.55
CA GLU A 587 -5.69 -25.24 12.16
C GLU A 587 -4.35 -25.50 11.45
N ASP A 588 -4.34 -26.48 10.52
CA ASP A 588 -3.18 -26.74 9.65
C ASP A 588 -3.17 -25.79 8.42
N THR A 589 -3.41 -24.50 8.66
CA THR A 589 -3.60 -23.48 7.61
C THR A 589 -2.42 -23.43 6.65
N LEU A 590 -1.18 -23.45 7.14
CA LEU A 590 0.01 -23.40 6.29
C LEU A 590 0.07 -24.57 5.32
N THR A 591 -0.14 -25.79 5.81
CA THR A 591 -0.12 -27.02 5.00
C THR A 591 -1.19 -27.00 3.92
N ASN A 592 -2.40 -26.56 4.27
CA ASN A 592 -3.52 -26.45 3.32
C ASN A 592 -3.23 -25.44 2.20
N LEU A 593 -2.71 -24.26 2.55
CA LEU A 593 -2.34 -23.24 1.57
C LEU A 593 -1.20 -23.73 0.65
N LEU A 594 -0.17 -24.38 1.20
CA LEU A 594 0.95 -24.90 0.41
C LEU A 594 0.54 -26.05 -0.51
N LYS A 595 -0.42 -26.88 -0.09
CA LYS A 595 -1.01 -27.92 -0.93
C LYS A 595 -1.74 -27.33 -2.13
N GLU A 596 -2.52 -26.26 -1.94
CA GLU A 596 -3.18 -25.55 -3.06
C GLU A 596 -2.15 -24.91 -3.99
N ILE A 597 -1.13 -24.25 -3.41
CA ILE A 597 -0.06 -23.62 -4.18
C ILE A 597 0.67 -24.65 -5.02
N THR A 598 1.10 -25.78 -4.46
CA THR A 598 1.92 -26.76 -5.18
C THR A 598 1.12 -27.72 -6.06
N GLY A 599 -0.14 -27.99 -5.70
CA GLY A 599 -0.98 -29.02 -6.34
C GLY A 599 -0.65 -30.45 -5.87
N SER A 600 0.13 -30.60 -4.80
CA SER A 600 0.54 -31.89 -4.23
C SER A 600 0.52 -31.84 -2.71
N ASP A 601 0.39 -33.00 -2.07
CA ASP A 601 0.51 -33.08 -0.61
C ASP A 601 1.90 -32.65 -0.15
N ILE A 602 1.95 -31.74 0.82
CA ILE A 602 3.18 -31.24 1.45
C ILE A 602 3.16 -31.70 2.90
N ASN A 603 4.23 -32.36 3.33
CA ASN A 603 4.43 -32.68 4.74
C ASN A 603 5.26 -31.56 5.38
N VAL A 604 4.64 -30.81 6.29
CA VAL A 604 5.32 -29.81 7.11
C VAL A 604 5.40 -30.38 8.53
N ASP A 605 6.60 -30.43 9.10
CA ASP A 605 6.85 -30.97 10.44
C ASP A 605 6.41 -29.96 11.51
N ILE A 606 5.09 -29.74 11.61
CA ILE A 606 4.45 -28.88 12.59
C ILE A 606 3.98 -29.77 13.75
N PRO A 607 4.32 -29.46 15.01
CA PRO A 607 3.81 -30.19 16.17
C PRO A 607 2.28 -30.23 16.18
N ALA A 608 1.65 -31.25 16.77
CA ALA A 608 0.19 -31.26 16.92
C ALA A 608 -0.26 -30.08 17.82
N ALA A 609 -1.42 -29.49 17.49
CA ALA A 609 -2.02 -28.46 18.34
C ALA A 609 -2.34 -29.03 19.73
N ASN A 610 -2.10 -28.22 20.77
CA ASN A 610 -2.43 -28.54 22.14
C ASN A 610 -3.59 -27.65 22.63
N GLU A 611 -4.65 -28.27 23.12
CA GLU A 611 -5.87 -27.58 23.57
C GLU A 611 -5.60 -26.58 24.72
N ASP A 612 -4.74 -26.94 25.68
CA ASP A 612 -4.37 -26.05 26.79
C ASP A 612 -3.64 -24.80 26.30
N ILE A 613 -2.81 -24.94 25.27
CA ILE A 613 -2.11 -23.80 24.65
C ILE A 613 -3.09 -22.92 23.89
N ALA A 614 -3.98 -23.50 23.09
CA ALA A 614 -5.00 -22.73 22.36
C ALA A 614 -5.90 -21.96 23.34
N GLN A 615 -6.28 -22.59 24.46
CA GLN A 615 -7.01 -21.94 25.54
C GLN A 615 -6.18 -20.83 26.21
N ALA A 616 -4.89 -21.05 26.45
CA ALA A 616 -4.00 -20.01 27.00
C ALA A 616 -3.89 -18.78 26.09
N ILE A 617 -3.95 -18.92 24.76
CA ILE A 617 -4.01 -17.78 23.82
C ILE A 617 -5.32 -17.00 24.03
N ARG A 618 -6.46 -17.70 24.12
CA ARG A 618 -7.79 -17.09 24.31
C ARG A 618 -7.94 -16.40 25.67
N ASP A 619 -7.29 -16.95 26.69
CA ASP A 619 -7.33 -16.44 28.06
C ASP A 619 -6.25 -15.38 28.33
N ASN A 620 -5.40 -15.06 27.36
CA ASN A 620 -4.35 -14.05 27.49
C ASN A 620 -4.90 -12.60 27.49
N VAL A 621 -5.93 -12.31 28.30
CA VAL A 621 -6.65 -11.03 28.31
C VAL A 621 -5.73 -9.83 28.62
N ASN A 622 -4.71 -10.04 29.45
CA ASN A 622 -3.75 -8.99 29.84
C ASN A 622 -2.48 -8.97 28.98
N GLY A 623 -2.35 -9.85 27.99
CA GLY A 623 -1.18 -9.94 27.12
C GLY A 623 -1.03 -8.79 26.12
N TYR A 624 0.14 -8.72 25.48
CA TYR A 624 0.52 -7.62 24.59
C TYR A 624 0.60 -8.06 23.12
N TYR A 625 -0.24 -9.00 22.68
CA TYR A 625 -0.23 -9.51 21.30
C TYR A 625 -0.55 -8.42 20.26
N ILE A 626 -1.35 -7.43 20.66
CA ILE A 626 -1.69 -6.22 19.93
C ILE A 626 -1.68 -5.05 20.93
N CYS A 627 -1.24 -3.87 20.45
CA CYS A 627 -0.93 -2.65 21.21
C CYS A 627 0.40 -2.64 22.00
#